data_AF-A0A3C2CRT3-F1
#
_entry.id   AF-A0A3C2CRT3-F1
#
_cell.length_a   1.000
_cell.length_b   1.000
_cell.length_c   1.000
_cell.angle_alpha   90.00
_cell.angle_beta   90.00
_cell.angle_gamma   90.00
#
_symmetry.space_group_name_H-M   'P 1'
#
loop_
_entity.id
_entity.type
_entity.pdbx_description
1 polymer ?
#
loop_
_entity_poly.entity_id
_entity_poly.type
_entity_poly.pdbx_seq_one_letter_code
_entity_poly.pdbx_strand_id
1 'polypeptide(L)' 'RPGGYTRILKCGFRTGDNAPMAYIELVDRPETGAALPVEEASAE' A
#
# COMPACT_ATOMS: atom_id res chain seq x y z
N ARG A 1 -14.08 -12.05 -1.65
CA ARG A 1 -15.03 -11.24 -0.85
C ARG A 1 -15.93 -10.52 -1.84
N PRO A 2 -17.24 -10.31 -1.64
CA PRO A 2 -18.02 -9.52 -2.60
C PRO A 2 -17.61 -8.04 -2.53
N GLY A 3 -16.55 -7.68 -3.27
CA GLY A 3 -16.01 -6.31 -3.38
C GLY A 3 -15.10 -5.88 -2.22
N GLY A 4 -14.64 -4.62 -2.29
CA GLY A 4 -13.90 -3.96 -1.21
C GLY A 4 -12.45 -4.41 -1.04
N TYR A 5 -11.75 -4.69 -2.12
CA TYR A 5 -10.35 -5.17 -2.08
C TYR A 5 -9.33 -4.05 -1.86
N THR A 6 -9.75 -2.81 -2.04
CA THR A 6 -8.89 -1.64 -1.92
C THR A 6 -9.41 -0.70 -0.83
N ARG A 7 -8.51 -0.07 -0.09
CA ARG A 7 -8.79 1.02 0.83
C ARG A 7 -8.19 2.31 0.27
N ILE A 8 -8.96 3.40 0.35
CA ILE A 8 -8.52 4.74 -0.08
C ILE A 8 -8.27 5.58 1.16
N LEU A 9 -7.07 6.15 1.26
CA LEU A 9 -6.61 7.00 2.35
C LEU A 9 -6.33 8.41 1.79
N LYS A 10 -7.13 9.40 2.17
CA LYS A 10 -6.93 10.80 1.72
C LYS A 10 -5.66 11.38 2.34
N CYS A 11 -4.81 12.03 1.55
CA CYS A 11 -3.53 12.59 2.02
C CYS A 11 -3.36 14.08 1.70
N GLY A 12 -4.46 14.82 1.63
CA GLY A 12 -4.44 16.26 1.45
C GLY A 12 -4.25 16.66 0.00
N PHE A 13 -3.51 17.74 -0.24
CA PHE A 13 -3.32 18.33 -1.55
C PHE A 13 -1.86 18.30 -1.98
N ARG A 14 -1.62 18.13 -3.28
CA ARG A 14 -0.29 18.16 -3.86
C ARG A 14 0.26 19.60 -3.89
N THR A 15 1.52 19.75 -3.51
CA THR A 15 2.22 21.03 -3.55
C THR A 15 2.40 21.49 -5.01
N GLY A 16 2.02 22.74 -5.29
CA GLY A 16 2.20 23.39 -6.60
C GLY A 16 0.91 23.53 -7.41
N ASP A 17 0.03 22.53 -7.40
CA ASP A 17 -1.24 22.56 -8.14
C ASP A 17 -2.48 22.36 -7.26
N ASN A 18 -2.29 22.16 -5.96
CA ASN A 18 -3.36 21.94 -4.99
C ASN A 18 -4.32 20.81 -5.42
N ALA A 19 -3.81 19.79 -6.13
CA ALA A 19 -4.62 18.66 -6.55
C ALA A 19 -4.92 17.73 -5.35
N PRO A 20 -6.17 17.27 -5.15
CA PRO A 20 -6.51 16.37 -4.04
C PRO A 20 -5.88 14.98 -4.26
N MET A 21 -5.11 14.52 -3.28
CA MET A 21 -4.35 13.26 -3.33
C MET A 21 -4.91 12.21 -2.36
N ALA A 22 -4.71 10.94 -2.73
CA ALA A 22 -5.00 9.80 -1.88
C ALA A 22 -4.05 8.63 -2.16
N TYR A 23 -3.82 7.80 -1.15
CA TYR A 23 -3.18 6.50 -1.29
C TYR A 23 -4.22 5.41 -1.49
N ILE A 24 -3.87 4.39 -2.27
CA ILE A 24 -4.67 3.18 -2.46
C ILE A 24 -3.85 2.00 -1.95
N GLU A 25 -4.42 1.22 -1.05
CA GLU A 25 -3.80 0.00 -0.55
C GLU A 25 -4.72 -1.20 -0.75
N LEU A 26 -4.13 -2.39 -0.87
CA LEU A 26 -4.86 -3.65 -0.89
C LEU A 26 -5.20 -4.05 0.54
N VAL A 27 -6.45 -4.46 0.78
CA VAL A 27 -6.95 -4.81 2.12
C VAL A 27 -6.20 -5.99 2.74
N ASP A 28 -5.70 -6.91 1.90
CA ASP A 28 -5.06 -8.15 2.34
C ASP A 28 -3.53 -8.12 2.15
N ARG A 29 -2.94 -6.94 1.92
CA ARG A 29 -1.48 -6.83 1.83
C ARG A 29 -0.86 -7.06 3.21
N PRO A 30 0.10 -8.00 3.37
CA PRO A 30 0.84 -8.11 4.61
C PRO A 30 1.62 -6.82 4.86
N GLU A 31 1.49 -6.27 6.06
CA GLU A 31 2.22 -5.08 6.45
C GLU A 31 3.72 -5.41 6.37
N THR A 32 4.49 -4.63 5.61
CA THR A 32 5.93 -4.83 5.45
C THR A 32 6.71 -4.80 6.79
N GLY A 33 6.07 -4.36 7.89
CA GLY A 33 6.61 -4.42 9.25
C GLY A 33 6.26 -5.68 10.07
N ALA A 34 5.31 -6.50 9.63
CA ALA A 34 4.96 -7.76 10.27
C ALA A 34 5.76 -8.89 9.63
N ALA A 35 6.93 -9.16 10.22
CA ALA A 35 7.86 -10.26 9.96
C ALA A 35 7.38 -11.35 8.98
N LEU A 36 7.80 -11.25 7.72
CA LEU A 36 7.97 -12.41 6.86
C LEU A 36 9.42 -12.90 7.04
N PRO A 37 9.67 -14.18 7.35
CA PRO A 37 11.03 -14.70 7.27
C PRO A 37 11.50 -14.52 5.83
N VAL A 38 12.50 -13.66 5.65
CA VAL A 38 13.20 -13.48 4.38
C VAL A 38 13.96 -14.78 4.11
N GLU A 39 13.37 -15.65 3.30
CA GLU A 39 14.11 -16.76 2.71
C GLU A 39 14.98 -16.15 1.61
N GLU A 40 16.27 -16.02 1.91
CA GLU A 40 17.30 -15.62 0.96
C GLU A 40 17.30 -16.62 -0.20
N ALA A 41 16.73 -16.21 -1.34
CA ALA A 41 16.92 -16.92 -2.60
C ALA A 41 18.36 -16.69 -3.06
N SER A 42 19.26 -17.54 -2.55
CA SER A 42 20.57 -17.80 -3.13
C SER A 42 20.36 -18.36 -4.54
N ALA A 43 20.84 -17.66 -5.56
CA ALA A 43 21.18 -18.26 -6.84
C ALA A 43 22.27 -17.44 -7.54
N GLU A 44 23.37 -18.15 -7.76
CA GLU A 44 24.62 -17.88 -8.49
C GLU A 44 24.47 -17.13 -9.83
#